data_AF-A0A2C7A5X8-F1
#
_entry.id   AF-A0A2C7A5X8-F1
#
_cell.length_a   1.000
_cell.length_b   1.000
_cell.length_c   1.000
_cell.angle_alpha   90.00
_cell.angle_beta   90.00
_cell.angle_gamma   90.00
#
_symmetry.space_group_name_H-M   'P 1'
#
loop_
_entity.id
_entity.type
_entity.pdbx_description
1 polymer ?
#
loop_
_entity_poly.entity_id
_entity_poly.type
_entity_poly.pdbx_seq_one_letter_code
_entity_poly.pdbx_strand_id
1 'polypeptide(L)'
;MLRAGLLPALFVAAVLPAAARPLAPGEDVQAAVETAAVGEVLELLPGLHHGPVLLDRPVTLAGREGAVLEGPGQGSIVTVTAEGAAVRGLLLRGSGSDVPGMDSAVLLRQSAKRAVVEGNRMEGNLFGVYVHGAEGAVVRGNTILGRAGGRMAEHGDGVAVWNAPGARIESNDIRFGRDGIFVKTSKQNIFTGNRLRDLRFGVHYMYTNNSEVSGNISSGNHVGYAIMFSQRLSVRDNISEGDRDHGLLFNYANGSTITNNWVIGQTAATDRRAEDQVDREHAVPVGDEVSGVAPTKCVFIYNANRNHFTGNRFEGCGIGVHFTAGSEGNEITGNAFIGNRTQVKYVGTRHLDWSRAGRGNYWSDNAAFDLDRDGIADAAYRPNDLVDRVLWVAPSAKILLNSPAVQVLRWAQSQFPAILPGGVVDSRPLVTPPPLPEAAPGWPR
;
A
#
# COMPACT_ATOMS: atom_id res chain seq x y z
N MET A 1 29.63 40.58 51.26
CA MET A 1 28.42 39.73 51.22
C MET A 1 28.39 38.99 49.88
N LEU A 2 29.07 37.83 49.78
CA LEU A 2 28.99 36.95 48.60
C LEU A 2 27.92 35.89 48.88
N ARG A 3 26.88 35.84 48.04
CA ARG A 3 25.83 34.81 48.09
C ARG A 3 26.32 33.56 47.35
N ALA A 4 26.50 32.46 48.07
CA ALA A 4 26.67 31.13 47.50
C ALA A 4 25.30 30.58 47.05
N GLY A 5 25.15 30.30 45.76
CA GLY A 5 23.97 29.62 45.21
C GLY A 5 24.14 28.10 45.27
N LEU A 6 23.26 27.40 45.98
CA LEU A 6 23.11 25.95 45.88
C LEU A 6 22.44 25.61 44.54
N LEU A 7 23.09 24.78 43.72
CA LEU A 7 22.45 24.07 42.61
C LEU A 7 21.66 22.87 43.17
N PRO A 8 20.40 22.65 42.75
CA PRO A 8 19.67 21.44 43.09
C PRO A 8 20.20 20.28 42.24
N ALA A 9 20.67 19.22 42.89
CA ALA A 9 21.01 17.97 42.23
C ALA A 9 19.72 17.33 41.68
N LEU A 10 19.60 17.26 40.35
CA LEU A 10 18.58 16.46 39.68
C LEU A 10 18.90 14.99 39.93
N PHE A 11 18.15 14.35 40.82
CA PHE A 11 18.12 12.89 40.93
C PHE A 11 17.39 12.34 39.70
N VAL A 12 18.15 11.88 38.70
CA VAL A 12 17.63 10.97 37.67
C VAL A 12 17.43 9.63 38.36
N ALA A 13 16.19 9.34 38.75
CA ALA A 13 15.82 8.00 39.19
C ALA A 13 15.96 7.06 38.00
N ALA A 14 16.99 6.21 38.02
CA ALA A 14 17.12 5.11 37.08
C ALA A 14 15.95 4.14 37.35
N VAL A 15 14.96 4.13 36.45
CA VAL A 15 13.89 3.12 36.46
C VAL A 15 14.55 1.81 36.07
N LEU A 16 14.87 0.98 37.07
CA LEU A 16 15.27 -0.40 36.83
C LEU A 16 14.11 -1.09 36.07
N PRO A 17 14.40 -1.88 35.02
CA PRO A 17 13.35 -2.65 34.37
C PRO A 17 12.70 -3.55 35.43
N ALA A 18 11.40 -3.37 35.66
CA ALA A 18 10.64 -4.28 36.50
C ALA A 18 10.87 -5.70 35.97
N ALA A 19 11.32 -6.61 36.84
CA ALA A 19 11.52 -8.00 36.45
C ALA A 19 10.19 -8.54 35.90
N ALA A 20 10.24 -9.16 34.71
CA ALA A 20 9.04 -9.74 34.13
C ALA A 20 8.51 -10.86 35.02
N ARG A 21 7.19 -10.89 35.25
CA ARG A 21 6.51 -11.96 35.98
C ARG A 21 6.30 -13.14 35.04
N PRO A 22 7.01 -14.26 35.21
CA PRO A 22 6.83 -15.42 34.34
C PRO A 22 5.46 -16.07 34.62
N LEU A 23 4.82 -16.56 33.55
CA LEU A 23 3.59 -17.34 33.60
C LEU A 23 3.83 -18.68 32.89
N ALA A 24 3.68 -19.78 33.60
CA ALA A 24 3.78 -21.13 33.09
C ALA A 24 2.51 -21.56 32.34
N PRO A 25 2.61 -22.47 31.35
CA PRO A 25 1.44 -23.05 30.70
C PRO A 25 0.42 -23.60 31.70
N GLY A 26 -0.86 -23.27 31.49
CA GLY A 26 -1.96 -23.67 32.37
C GLY A 26 -2.26 -22.70 33.53
N GLU A 27 -1.40 -21.70 33.77
CA GLU A 27 -1.77 -20.58 34.65
C GLU A 27 -2.84 -19.69 34.00
N ASP A 28 -3.65 -19.07 34.84
CA ASP A 28 -4.69 -18.13 34.38
C ASP A 28 -4.07 -16.78 34.01
N VAL A 29 -3.91 -16.56 32.71
CA VAL A 29 -3.34 -15.33 32.15
C VAL A 29 -4.19 -14.11 32.50
N GLN A 30 -5.52 -14.25 32.53
CA GLN A 30 -6.41 -13.14 32.85
C GLN A 30 -6.29 -12.75 34.33
N ALA A 31 -6.25 -13.72 35.24
CA ALA A 31 -6.02 -13.45 36.66
C ALA A 31 -4.66 -12.78 36.93
N ALA A 32 -3.64 -13.12 36.13
CA ALA A 32 -2.35 -12.43 36.18
C ALA A 32 -2.46 -10.95 35.77
N VAL A 33 -3.22 -10.64 34.71
CA VAL A 33 -3.49 -9.25 34.27
C VAL A 33 -4.24 -8.45 35.34
N GLU A 34 -5.23 -9.05 35.99
CA GLU A 34 -6.05 -8.40 37.02
C GLU A 34 -5.24 -7.96 38.24
N THR A 35 -4.17 -8.70 38.56
CA THR A 35 -3.29 -8.46 39.71
C THR A 35 -2.01 -7.70 39.36
N ALA A 36 -1.76 -7.45 38.07
CA ALA A 36 -0.53 -6.82 37.61
C ALA A 36 -0.46 -5.33 37.97
N ALA A 37 0.75 -4.89 38.32
CA ALA A 37 1.08 -3.49 38.52
C ALA A 37 1.13 -2.74 37.18
N VAL A 38 0.89 -1.43 37.21
CA VAL A 38 1.04 -0.55 36.04
C VAL A 38 2.47 -0.65 35.50
N GLY A 39 2.60 -0.90 34.19
CA GLY A 39 3.88 -1.06 33.50
C GLY A 39 4.53 -2.43 33.67
N GLU A 40 3.91 -3.36 34.41
CA GLU A 40 4.44 -4.71 34.59
C GLU A 40 4.46 -5.49 33.26
N VAL A 41 5.45 -6.37 33.12
CA VAL A 41 5.57 -7.32 32.00
C VAL A 41 5.16 -8.70 32.50
N LEU A 42 4.11 -9.25 31.92
CA LEU A 42 3.67 -10.63 32.11
C LEU A 42 4.29 -11.47 30.99
N GLU A 43 5.27 -12.32 31.34
CA GLU A 43 6.01 -13.14 30.37
C GLU A 43 5.45 -14.56 30.32
N LEU A 44 4.70 -14.88 29.27
CA LEU A 44 4.23 -16.22 28.96
C LEU A 44 5.44 -17.10 28.59
N LEU A 45 5.71 -18.11 29.41
CA LEU A 45 6.75 -19.09 29.17
C LEU A 45 6.39 -20.01 27.99
N PRO A 46 7.37 -20.72 27.39
CA PRO A 46 7.10 -21.58 26.24
C PRO A 46 6.04 -22.64 26.54
N GLY A 47 5.12 -22.85 25.60
CA GLY A 47 3.98 -23.76 25.74
C GLY A 47 2.63 -23.10 25.47
N LEU A 48 1.57 -23.86 25.70
CA LEU A 48 0.19 -23.47 25.42
C LEU A 48 -0.43 -22.71 26.60
N HIS A 49 -0.91 -21.51 26.33
CA HIS A 49 -1.71 -20.67 27.21
C HIS A 49 -3.07 -20.42 26.58
N HIS A 50 -4.09 -20.26 27.42
CA HIS A 50 -5.46 -20.08 26.94
C HIS A 50 -5.93 -18.65 27.13
N GLY A 51 -6.55 -18.10 26.09
CA GLY A 51 -7.34 -16.88 26.14
C GLY A 51 -8.84 -17.15 26.35
N PRO A 52 -9.69 -16.12 26.24
CA PRO A 52 -9.36 -14.75 25.84
C PRO A 52 -8.69 -13.95 26.96
N VAL A 53 -7.99 -12.87 26.60
CA VAL A 53 -7.34 -11.95 27.54
C VAL A 53 -7.81 -10.52 27.29
N LEU A 54 -8.24 -9.83 28.34
CA LEU A 54 -8.57 -8.40 28.33
C LEU A 54 -7.45 -7.62 29.02
N LEU A 55 -6.73 -6.81 28.24
CA LEU A 55 -5.76 -5.85 28.76
C LEU A 55 -6.46 -4.50 29.03
N ASP A 56 -7.07 -4.40 30.21
CA ASP A 56 -7.70 -3.17 30.75
C ASP A 56 -6.78 -2.37 31.69
N ARG A 57 -5.55 -2.87 31.89
CA ARG A 57 -4.47 -2.19 32.61
C ARG A 57 -3.28 -1.95 31.66
N PRO A 58 -2.48 -0.90 31.90
CA PRO A 58 -1.30 -0.56 31.09
C PRO A 58 -0.14 -1.53 31.38
N VAL A 59 -0.28 -2.77 30.91
CA VAL A 59 0.68 -3.86 31.10
C VAL A 59 1.20 -4.37 29.75
N THR A 60 2.34 -5.05 29.76
CA THR A 60 2.83 -5.78 28.58
C THR A 60 2.55 -7.26 28.75
N LEU A 61 1.80 -7.86 27.83
CA LEU A 61 1.72 -9.31 27.67
C LEU A 61 2.79 -9.74 26.66
N ALA A 62 3.84 -10.40 27.14
CA ALA A 62 4.99 -10.82 26.33
C ALA A 62 5.08 -12.35 26.25
N GLY A 63 5.43 -12.88 25.09
CA GLY A 63 5.76 -14.29 24.90
C GLY A 63 7.27 -14.51 24.86
N ARG A 64 7.75 -15.51 25.59
CA ARG A 64 9.06 -16.11 25.31
C ARG A 64 8.94 -16.99 24.06
N GLU A 65 10.03 -17.18 23.33
CA GLU A 65 10.06 -18.03 22.14
C GLU A 65 9.40 -19.41 22.40
N GLY A 66 8.38 -19.74 21.61
CA GLY A 66 7.57 -20.95 21.79
C GLY A 66 6.30 -20.78 22.64
N ALA A 67 6.01 -19.58 23.16
CA ALA A 67 4.75 -19.28 23.84
C ALA A 67 3.60 -19.11 22.82
N VAL A 68 2.52 -19.85 23.06
CA VAL A 68 1.29 -19.81 22.25
C VAL A 68 0.15 -19.34 23.12
N LEU A 69 -0.59 -18.32 22.67
CA LEU A 69 -1.86 -17.94 23.28
C LEU A 69 -3.00 -18.33 22.34
N GLU A 70 -3.71 -19.39 22.72
CA GLU A 70 -4.81 -19.97 21.96
C GLU A 70 -6.14 -19.35 22.39
N GLY A 71 -6.83 -18.71 21.45
CA GLY A 71 -8.16 -18.15 21.66
C GLY A 71 -9.24 -19.22 21.77
N PRO A 72 -10.44 -18.83 22.22
CA PRO A 72 -11.53 -19.77 22.49
C PRO A 72 -12.32 -20.20 21.23
N GLY A 73 -11.90 -19.80 20.02
CA GLY A 73 -12.63 -20.04 18.77
C GLY A 73 -13.85 -19.14 18.54
N GLN A 74 -14.07 -18.17 19.43
CA GLN A 74 -15.13 -17.15 19.37
C GLN A 74 -14.60 -15.82 19.89
N GLY A 75 -14.98 -14.68 19.33
CA GLY A 75 -14.45 -13.40 19.80
C GLY A 75 -12.98 -13.18 19.39
N SER A 76 -12.36 -12.19 20.03
CA SER A 76 -10.92 -11.90 19.86
C SER A 76 -10.06 -12.60 20.91
N ILE A 77 -8.81 -12.95 20.57
CA ILE A 77 -7.88 -13.62 21.49
C ILE A 77 -7.44 -12.63 22.58
N VAL A 78 -6.92 -11.47 22.17
CA VAL A 78 -6.56 -10.38 23.06
C VAL A 78 -7.38 -9.14 22.72
N THR A 79 -8.09 -8.60 23.71
CA THR A 79 -8.73 -7.29 23.61
C THR A 79 -7.96 -6.29 24.45
N VAL A 80 -7.57 -5.16 23.88
CA VAL A 80 -6.87 -4.09 24.58
C VAL A 80 -7.79 -2.90 24.73
N THR A 81 -7.96 -2.42 25.95
CA THR A 81 -8.69 -1.19 26.27
C THR A 81 -7.82 -0.19 27.03
N ALA A 82 -6.72 -0.62 27.65
CA ALA A 82 -5.79 0.26 28.33
C ALA A 82 -4.87 1.02 27.38
N GLU A 83 -4.63 2.28 27.72
CA GLU A 83 -3.62 3.12 27.09
C GLU A 83 -2.21 2.56 27.36
N GLY A 84 -1.37 2.52 26.32
CA GLY A 84 0.04 2.12 26.42
C GLY A 84 0.27 0.63 26.71
N ALA A 85 -0.78 -0.19 26.80
CA ALA A 85 -0.65 -1.64 26.93
C ALA A 85 -0.02 -2.24 25.67
N ALA A 86 0.66 -3.38 25.82
CA ALA A 86 1.40 -4.01 24.73
C ALA A 86 1.19 -5.52 24.66
N VAL A 87 1.21 -6.05 23.43
CA VAL A 87 1.18 -7.49 23.12
C VAL A 87 2.42 -7.80 22.29
N ARG A 88 3.33 -8.65 22.81
CA ARG A 88 4.65 -8.87 22.19
C ARG A 88 5.05 -10.34 22.09
N GLY A 89 5.69 -10.72 20.98
CA GLY A 89 6.44 -11.99 20.91
C GLY A 89 5.60 -13.27 21.02
N LEU A 90 4.29 -13.21 20.76
CA LEU A 90 3.39 -14.35 20.91
C LEU A 90 3.05 -15.02 19.58
N LEU A 91 2.82 -16.33 19.60
CA LEU A 91 2.00 -16.99 18.59
C LEU A 91 0.51 -16.90 18.99
N LEU A 92 -0.30 -16.26 18.17
CA LEU A 92 -1.73 -16.02 18.39
C LEU A 92 -2.58 -16.74 17.34
N ARG A 93 -3.46 -17.64 17.78
CA ARG A 93 -4.40 -18.36 16.91
C ARG A 93 -5.71 -18.68 17.63
N GLY A 94 -6.78 -18.92 16.87
CA GLY A 94 -8.07 -19.33 17.43
C GLY A 94 -9.02 -18.16 17.73
N SER A 95 -9.00 -17.08 16.94
CA SER A 95 -10.09 -16.09 16.96
C SER A 95 -11.41 -16.70 16.43
N GLY A 96 -12.53 -16.05 16.73
CA GLY A 96 -13.81 -16.33 16.08
C GLY A 96 -13.87 -15.84 14.62
N SER A 97 -15.10 -15.73 14.10
CA SER A 97 -15.39 -15.38 12.69
C SER A 97 -16.47 -14.31 12.53
N ASP A 98 -16.80 -13.57 13.59
CA ASP A 98 -17.78 -12.48 13.53
C ASP A 98 -17.13 -11.19 13.01
N VAL A 99 -17.42 -10.83 11.76
CA VAL A 99 -16.95 -9.58 11.13
C VAL A 99 -17.50 -8.33 11.84
N PRO A 100 -18.82 -8.19 12.08
CA PRO A 100 -19.37 -7.16 12.97
C PRO A 100 -18.74 -7.11 14.36
N GLY A 101 -18.47 -8.28 14.96
CA GLY A 101 -17.81 -8.43 16.26
C GLY A 101 -16.34 -8.02 16.26
N MET A 102 -15.73 -7.89 15.08
CA MET A 102 -14.31 -7.61 14.87
C MET A 102 -13.41 -8.69 15.48
N ASP A 103 -13.78 -9.96 15.33
CA ASP A 103 -13.01 -11.09 15.87
C ASP A 103 -11.57 -11.08 15.34
N SER A 104 -10.59 -10.96 16.23
CA SER A 104 -9.21 -10.68 15.87
C SER A 104 -8.22 -11.48 16.69
N ALA A 105 -6.98 -11.61 16.22
CA ALA A 105 -5.89 -12.03 17.11
C ALA A 105 -5.67 -10.95 18.20
N VAL A 106 -5.60 -9.69 17.79
CA VAL A 106 -5.56 -8.54 18.71
C VAL A 106 -6.56 -7.48 18.30
N LEU A 107 -7.49 -7.14 19.19
CA LEU A 107 -8.45 -6.06 19.00
C LEU A 107 -8.08 -4.87 19.91
N LEU A 108 -7.69 -3.75 19.31
CA LEU A 108 -7.45 -2.49 20.01
C LEU A 108 -8.71 -1.65 19.98
N ARG A 109 -9.30 -1.39 21.15
CA ARG A 109 -10.49 -0.53 21.28
C ARG A 109 -10.09 0.94 21.33
N GLN A 110 -11.08 1.82 21.24
CA GLN A 110 -10.87 3.27 21.13
C GLN A 110 -10.06 3.87 22.29
N SER A 111 -10.21 3.31 23.49
CA SER A 111 -9.48 3.73 24.69
C SER A 111 -8.02 3.27 24.73
N ALA A 112 -7.62 2.31 23.88
CA ALA A 112 -6.28 1.73 23.83
C ALA A 112 -5.27 2.65 23.10
N LYS A 113 -5.23 3.92 23.51
CA LYS A 113 -4.33 4.91 22.90
C LYS A 113 -2.88 4.45 23.05
N ARG A 114 -2.08 4.66 22.00
CA ARG A 114 -0.65 4.31 21.98
C ARG A 114 -0.36 2.84 22.35
N ALA A 115 -1.33 1.95 22.21
CA ALA A 115 -1.12 0.51 22.41
C ALA A 115 -0.14 -0.03 21.36
N VAL A 116 0.62 -1.05 21.73
CA VAL A 116 1.69 -1.61 20.88
C VAL A 116 1.44 -3.10 20.64
N VAL A 117 1.35 -3.50 19.37
CA VAL A 117 1.31 -4.90 18.94
C VAL A 117 2.57 -5.18 18.15
N GLU A 118 3.50 -5.92 18.74
CA GLU A 118 4.86 -6.01 18.20
C GLU A 118 5.45 -7.42 18.18
N GLY A 119 6.07 -7.80 17.06
CA GLY A 119 6.87 -9.02 17.00
C GLY A 119 6.06 -10.31 17.21
N ASN A 120 4.74 -10.27 16.98
CA ASN A 120 3.88 -11.43 17.14
C ASN A 120 3.77 -12.22 15.82
N ARG A 121 3.45 -13.50 15.94
CA ARG A 121 3.02 -14.36 14.84
C ARG A 121 1.52 -14.64 14.99
N MET A 122 0.73 -14.38 13.97
CA MET A 122 -0.73 -14.52 14.00
C MET A 122 -1.17 -15.45 12.88
N GLU A 123 -1.91 -16.52 13.21
CA GLU A 123 -2.25 -17.57 12.24
C GLU A 123 -3.74 -17.89 12.23
N GLY A 124 -4.35 -17.89 11.04
CA GLY A 124 -5.71 -18.39 10.80
C GLY A 124 -6.84 -17.58 11.44
N ASN A 125 -6.53 -16.39 11.97
CA ASN A 125 -7.51 -15.50 12.59
C ASN A 125 -8.37 -14.81 11.51
N LEU A 126 -9.57 -14.33 11.90
CA LEU A 126 -10.41 -13.54 11.00
C LEU A 126 -9.69 -12.24 10.65
N PHE A 127 -9.38 -11.40 11.64
CA PHE A 127 -8.43 -10.30 11.51
C PHE A 127 -7.14 -10.62 12.25
N GLY A 128 -5.98 -10.21 11.71
CA GLY A 128 -4.73 -10.26 12.48
C GLY A 128 -4.79 -9.24 13.62
N VAL A 129 -4.80 -7.95 13.26
CA VAL A 129 -4.98 -6.85 14.20
C VAL A 129 -6.11 -5.94 13.75
N TYR A 130 -7.04 -5.63 14.64
CA TYR A 130 -8.06 -4.63 14.39
C TYR A 130 -7.84 -3.42 15.29
N VAL A 131 -7.51 -2.28 14.70
CA VAL A 131 -7.30 -0.99 15.35
C VAL A 131 -8.58 -0.17 15.25
N HIS A 132 -9.45 -0.29 16.26
CA HIS A 132 -10.75 0.37 16.30
C HIS A 132 -10.69 1.62 17.18
N GLY A 133 -10.36 2.78 16.60
CA GLY A 133 -10.37 4.06 17.31
C GLY A 133 -9.11 4.36 18.13
N ALA A 134 -8.16 3.42 18.21
CA ALA A 134 -6.99 3.52 19.07
C ALA A 134 -5.94 4.53 18.54
N GLU A 135 -6.04 5.77 19.01
CA GLU A 135 -5.17 6.88 18.62
C GLU A 135 -3.69 6.57 18.88
N GLY A 136 -2.84 6.78 17.87
CA GLY A 136 -1.40 6.59 17.99
C GLY A 136 -0.95 5.14 18.22
N ALA A 137 -1.82 4.14 18.01
CA ALA A 137 -1.45 2.75 18.14
C ALA A 137 -0.36 2.33 17.15
N VAL A 138 0.49 1.39 17.57
CA VAL A 138 1.61 0.89 16.75
C VAL A 138 1.45 -0.60 16.55
N VAL A 139 1.41 -1.03 15.29
CA VAL A 139 1.41 -2.45 14.90
C VAL A 139 2.68 -2.68 14.08
N ARG A 140 3.69 -3.32 14.67
CA ARG A 140 5.01 -3.41 14.03
C ARG A 140 5.70 -4.76 14.10
N GLY A 141 6.43 -5.11 13.06
CA GLY A 141 7.28 -6.32 13.06
C GLY A 141 6.50 -7.63 13.24
N ASN A 142 5.19 -7.66 12.96
CA ASN A 142 4.38 -8.85 13.11
C ASN A 142 4.41 -9.69 11.83
N THR A 143 4.31 -11.02 11.98
CA THR A 143 4.03 -11.95 10.89
C THR A 143 2.56 -12.35 10.96
N ILE A 144 1.78 -12.02 9.94
CA ILE A 144 0.33 -12.28 9.90
C ILE A 144 0.05 -13.22 8.73
N LEU A 145 -0.37 -14.44 9.05
CA LEU A 145 -0.84 -15.45 8.11
C LEU A 145 -2.37 -15.55 8.25
N GLY A 146 -3.09 -14.84 7.39
CA GLY A 146 -4.55 -14.86 7.35
C GLY A 146 -5.10 -16.23 6.94
N ARG A 147 -6.44 -16.34 6.93
CA ARG A 147 -7.12 -17.56 6.47
C ARG A 147 -6.83 -17.81 4.99
N ALA A 148 -6.65 -19.09 4.65
CA ALA A 148 -6.41 -19.55 3.29
C ALA A 148 -7.51 -20.53 2.85
N GLY A 149 -7.90 -20.47 1.57
CA GLY A 149 -9.01 -21.24 1.00
C GLY A 149 -10.39 -20.70 1.41
N GLY A 150 -11.46 -21.19 0.79
CA GLY A 150 -12.81 -20.64 1.02
C GLY A 150 -13.09 -19.37 0.20
N ARG A 151 -14.20 -18.67 0.50
CA ARG A 151 -14.56 -17.44 -0.20
C ARG A 151 -13.79 -16.27 0.40
N MET A 152 -13.01 -15.56 -0.41
CA MET A 152 -12.21 -14.42 0.06
C MET A 152 -13.03 -13.32 0.76
N ALA A 153 -14.28 -13.12 0.35
CA ALA A 153 -15.21 -12.20 0.99
C ALA A 153 -15.53 -12.54 2.47
N GLU A 154 -15.32 -13.79 2.89
CA GLU A 154 -15.51 -14.27 4.27
C GLU A 154 -14.24 -14.15 5.11
N HIS A 155 -13.12 -13.74 4.51
CA HIS A 155 -11.88 -13.50 5.22
C HIS A 155 -11.85 -12.07 5.76
N GLY A 156 -11.21 -11.88 6.90
CA GLY A 156 -10.83 -10.56 7.37
C GLY A 156 -9.47 -10.14 6.82
N ASP A 157 -9.08 -8.95 7.24
CA ASP A 157 -7.86 -8.28 6.79
C ASP A 157 -6.70 -8.58 7.74
N GLY A 158 -5.46 -8.52 7.24
CA GLY A 158 -4.28 -8.70 8.08
C GLY A 158 -4.23 -7.65 9.19
N VAL A 159 -4.31 -6.37 8.81
CA VAL A 159 -4.49 -5.25 9.73
C VAL A 159 -5.64 -4.36 9.25
N ALA A 160 -6.69 -4.25 10.07
CA ALA A 160 -7.80 -3.33 9.85
C ALA A 160 -7.62 -2.08 10.74
N VAL A 161 -7.81 -0.90 10.17
CA VAL A 161 -7.71 0.38 10.87
C VAL A 161 -8.98 1.19 10.63
N TRP A 162 -9.71 1.49 11.70
CA TRP A 162 -10.92 2.29 11.65
C TRP A 162 -10.82 3.47 12.61
N ASN A 163 -10.90 4.70 12.09
CA ASN A 163 -10.92 5.93 12.88
C ASN A 163 -9.83 6.01 13.97
N ALA A 164 -8.60 5.64 13.63
CA ALA A 164 -7.46 5.63 14.55
C ALA A 164 -6.39 6.63 14.09
N PRO A 165 -6.53 7.93 14.40
CA PRO A 165 -5.57 8.95 13.99
C PRO A 165 -4.17 8.65 14.52
N GLY A 166 -3.14 8.90 13.71
CA GLY A 166 -1.76 8.71 14.15
C GLY A 166 -1.30 7.25 14.27
N ALA A 167 -2.15 6.27 13.93
CA ALA A 167 -1.76 4.85 13.96
C ALA A 167 -0.63 4.57 12.95
N ARG A 168 0.29 3.69 13.35
CA ARG A 168 1.52 3.34 12.62
C ARG A 168 1.58 1.84 12.39
N ILE A 169 1.57 1.43 11.13
CA ILE A 169 1.63 0.02 10.72
C ILE A 169 2.97 -0.18 9.99
N GLU A 170 3.92 -0.82 10.67
CA GLU A 170 5.33 -0.74 10.30
C GLU A 170 6.00 -2.11 10.19
N SER A 171 6.72 -2.38 9.10
CA SER A 171 7.58 -3.57 8.99
C SER A 171 6.86 -4.90 9.27
N ASN A 172 5.57 -5.02 8.94
CA ASN A 172 4.83 -6.27 9.08
C ASN A 172 4.97 -7.12 7.80
N ASP A 173 4.99 -8.44 7.94
CA ASP A 173 4.87 -9.40 6.83
C ASP A 173 3.47 -10.02 6.86
N ILE A 174 2.66 -9.70 5.87
CA ILE A 174 1.24 -10.07 5.81
C ILE A 174 0.99 -10.89 4.55
N ARG A 175 0.39 -12.06 4.75
CA ARG A 175 0.05 -13.00 3.69
C ARG A 175 -1.28 -13.68 3.95
N PHE A 176 -2.04 -13.94 2.89
CA PHE A 176 -3.38 -14.56 2.95
C PHE A 176 -4.42 -13.75 3.76
N GLY A 177 -5.67 -14.19 3.73
CA GLY A 177 -6.82 -13.40 4.19
C GLY A 177 -7.51 -12.69 3.03
N ARG A 178 -8.05 -11.48 3.28
CA ARG A 178 -8.68 -10.64 2.26
C ARG A 178 -7.75 -9.52 1.80
N ASP A 179 -7.63 -8.45 2.59
CA ASP A 179 -6.72 -7.33 2.31
C ASP A 179 -5.55 -7.35 3.33
N GLY A 180 -4.38 -6.86 2.94
CA GLY A 180 -3.21 -6.83 3.83
C GLY A 180 -3.39 -5.79 4.91
N ILE A 181 -3.50 -4.53 4.49
CA ILE A 181 -3.81 -3.39 5.35
C ILE A 181 -5.06 -2.72 4.80
N PHE A 182 -6.16 -2.75 5.56
CA PHE A 182 -7.38 -2.03 5.24
C PHE A 182 -7.57 -0.85 6.20
N VAL A 183 -7.65 0.37 5.67
CA VAL A 183 -7.91 1.56 6.47
C VAL A 183 -9.14 2.31 5.98
N LYS A 184 -10.03 2.64 6.94
CA LYS A 184 -11.26 3.37 6.67
C LYS A 184 -11.44 4.53 7.65
N THR A 185 -11.72 5.71 7.10
CA THR A 185 -12.08 6.92 7.86
C THR A 185 -11.03 7.27 8.93
N SER A 186 -9.83 7.67 8.52
CA SER A 186 -8.74 7.99 9.46
C SER A 186 -7.87 9.18 8.98
N LYS A 187 -6.81 9.52 9.73
CA LYS A 187 -5.87 10.59 9.35
C LYS A 187 -4.51 10.47 10.02
N GLN A 188 -3.49 11.09 9.42
CA GLN A 188 -2.14 11.20 10.00
C GLN A 188 -1.51 9.84 10.29
N ASN A 189 -1.84 8.83 9.50
CA ASN A 189 -1.34 7.48 9.65
C ASN A 189 -0.04 7.28 8.86
N ILE A 190 0.77 6.31 9.30
CA ILE A 190 2.00 5.91 8.63
C ILE A 190 1.92 4.40 8.36
N PHE A 191 2.02 4.03 7.10
CA PHE A 191 2.07 2.64 6.64
C PHE A 191 3.41 2.43 5.94
N THR A 192 4.38 1.85 6.64
CA THR A 192 5.77 1.83 6.13
C THR A 192 6.50 0.50 6.28
N GLY A 193 7.31 0.16 5.28
CA GLY A 193 8.19 -1.02 5.34
C GLY A 193 7.45 -2.37 5.35
N ASN A 194 6.16 -2.42 5.04
CA ASN A 194 5.39 -3.66 5.11
C ASN A 194 5.59 -4.51 3.84
N ARG A 195 5.57 -5.83 4.01
CA ARG A 195 5.59 -6.83 2.93
C ARG A 195 4.20 -7.48 2.82
N LEU A 196 3.58 -7.40 1.65
CA LEU A 196 2.16 -7.69 1.44
C LEU A 196 2.00 -8.63 0.24
N ARG A 197 1.53 -9.86 0.48
CA ARG A 197 1.63 -10.97 -0.50
C ARG A 197 0.40 -11.85 -0.56
N ASP A 198 0.01 -12.28 -1.76
CA ASP A 198 -1.09 -13.23 -1.98
C ASP A 198 -2.41 -12.77 -1.31
N LEU A 199 -2.73 -11.48 -1.50
CA LEU A 199 -3.93 -10.81 -0.98
C LEU A 199 -4.78 -10.28 -2.15
N ARG A 200 -6.02 -9.88 -1.85
CA ARG A 200 -6.79 -9.06 -2.77
C ARG A 200 -6.08 -7.71 -2.95
N PHE A 201 -6.03 -6.90 -1.90
CA PHE A 201 -5.33 -5.62 -1.92
C PHE A 201 -4.18 -5.63 -0.92
N GLY A 202 -2.98 -5.24 -1.34
CA GLY A 202 -1.86 -5.06 -0.42
C GLY A 202 -2.19 -3.97 0.60
N VAL A 203 -2.39 -2.74 0.11
CA VAL A 203 -2.90 -1.61 0.91
C VAL A 203 -4.23 -1.12 0.32
N HIS A 204 -5.27 -1.10 1.14
CA HIS A 204 -6.61 -0.65 0.77
C HIS A 204 -7.01 0.57 1.61
N TYR A 205 -7.08 1.72 0.97
CA TYR A 205 -7.35 3.03 1.57
C TYR A 205 -8.76 3.52 1.24
N MET A 206 -9.54 3.87 2.26
CA MET A 206 -10.85 4.49 2.12
C MET A 206 -10.98 5.70 3.05
N TYR A 207 -11.21 6.89 2.51
CA TYR A 207 -11.50 8.11 3.30
C TYR A 207 -10.43 8.46 4.36
N THR A 208 -9.15 8.25 4.03
CA THR A 208 -8.04 8.43 4.98
C THR A 208 -7.06 9.49 4.49
N ASN A 209 -6.88 10.55 5.27
CA ASN A 209 -6.26 11.80 4.77
C ASN A 209 -4.95 12.13 5.47
N ASN A 210 -4.10 12.97 4.87
CA ASN A 210 -2.86 13.46 5.52
C ASN A 210 -1.94 12.35 6.01
N SER A 211 -1.85 11.26 5.26
CA SER A 211 -1.21 10.03 5.69
C SER A 211 -0.12 9.63 4.71
N GLU A 212 0.74 8.73 5.16
CA GLU A 212 1.90 8.26 4.42
C GLU A 212 1.81 6.77 4.14
N VAL A 213 2.07 6.39 2.89
CA VAL A 213 2.29 5.01 2.45
C VAL A 213 3.68 4.96 1.83
N SER A 214 4.66 4.39 2.53
CA SER A 214 6.06 4.48 2.11
C SER A 214 6.90 3.24 2.27
N GLY A 215 7.82 2.97 1.33
CA GLY A 215 8.79 1.87 1.49
C GLY A 215 8.15 0.48 1.61
N ASN A 216 6.90 0.30 1.19
CA ASN A 216 6.22 -0.98 1.26
C ASN A 216 6.53 -1.80 0.00
N ILE A 217 6.32 -3.11 0.12
CA ILE A 217 6.47 -4.07 -0.96
C ILE A 217 5.16 -4.84 -1.10
N SER A 218 4.58 -4.79 -2.29
CA SER A 218 3.41 -5.54 -2.69
C SER A 218 3.78 -6.52 -3.80
N SER A 219 3.44 -7.81 -3.63
CA SER A 219 3.76 -8.81 -4.64
C SER A 219 2.68 -9.88 -4.79
N GLY A 220 2.26 -10.14 -6.03
CA GLY A 220 1.33 -11.23 -6.34
C GLY A 220 -0.10 -11.02 -5.84
N ASN A 221 -0.49 -9.79 -5.50
CA ASN A 221 -1.85 -9.47 -5.05
C ASN A 221 -2.77 -9.18 -6.26
N HIS A 222 -4.07 -8.95 -6.04
CA HIS A 222 -4.93 -8.44 -7.12
C HIS A 222 -4.61 -6.99 -7.46
N VAL A 223 -4.47 -6.16 -6.44
CA VAL A 223 -4.01 -4.77 -6.55
C VAL A 223 -2.93 -4.50 -5.51
N GLY A 224 -1.84 -3.88 -5.93
CA GLY A 224 -0.74 -3.54 -5.04
C GLY A 224 -1.16 -2.51 -3.99
N TYR A 225 -1.54 -1.32 -4.46
CA TYR A 225 -1.94 -0.19 -3.62
C TYR A 225 -3.22 0.45 -4.16
N ALA A 226 -4.34 0.23 -3.47
CA ALA A 226 -5.64 0.81 -3.78
C ALA A 226 -5.90 2.03 -2.89
N ILE A 227 -5.69 3.23 -3.45
CA ILE A 227 -5.82 4.51 -2.76
C ILE A 227 -7.12 5.19 -3.19
N MET A 228 -8.12 5.20 -2.30
CA MET A 228 -9.47 5.65 -2.65
C MET A 228 -10.02 6.74 -1.72
N PHE A 229 -10.77 7.69 -2.31
CA PHE A 229 -11.53 8.74 -1.62
C PHE A 229 -10.74 9.52 -0.57
N SER A 230 -9.48 9.80 -0.85
CA SER A 230 -8.50 10.29 0.12
C SER A 230 -7.77 11.52 -0.41
N GLN A 231 -7.18 12.32 0.48
CA GLN A 231 -6.52 13.56 0.09
C GLN A 231 -5.27 13.87 0.90
N ARG A 232 -4.34 14.59 0.27
CA ARG A 232 -3.06 15.03 0.84
C ARG A 232 -2.22 13.85 1.35
N LEU A 233 -2.04 12.85 0.49
CA LEU A 233 -1.24 11.68 0.79
C LEU A 233 0.20 11.85 0.32
N SER A 234 1.12 11.22 1.05
CA SER A 234 2.48 10.96 0.59
C SER A 234 2.60 9.47 0.26
N VAL A 235 2.69 9.14 -1.03
CA VAL A 235 2.85 7.76 -1.52
C VAL A 235 4.24 7.67 -2.15
N ARG A 236 5.20 7.08 -1.44
CA ARG A 236 6.60 7.14 -1.84
C ARG A 236 7.41 5.88 -1.66
N ASP A 237 8.37 5.64 -2.54
CA ASP A 237 9.36 4.57 -2.38
C ASP A 237 8.71 3.16 -2.25
N ASN A 238 7.48 2.98 -2.75
CA ASN A 238 6.80 1.68 -2.71
C ASN A 238 7.12 0.85 -3.95
N ILE A 239 7.15 -0.47 -3.79
CA ILE A 239 7.34 -1.44 -4.87
C ILE A 239 6.07 -2.26 -5.04
N SER A 240 5.55 -2.32 -6.27
CA SER A 240 4.53 -3.28 -6.68
C SER A 240 5.13 -4.21 -7.73
N GLU A 241 5.16 -5.50 -7.44
CA GLU A 241 5.75 -6.52 -8.32
C GLU A 241 4.71 -7.60 -8.68
N GLY A 242 4.35 -7.66 -9.97
CA GLY A 242 3.51 -8.75 -10.47
C GLY A 242 2.13 -8.86 -9.82
N ASP A 243 1.62 -7.75 -9.24
CA ASP A 243 0.21 -7.62 -8.84
C ASP A 243 -0.66 -7.73 -10.10
N ARG A 244 -1.85 -8.33 -10.01
CA ARG A 244 -2.61 -8.80 -11.19
C ARG A 244 -3.19 -7.67 -12.04
N ASP A 245 -3.93 -6.77 -11.41
CA ASP A 245 -4.76 -5.78 -12.11
C ASP A 245 -4.09 -4.41 -12.16
N HIS A 246 -3.64 -3.94 -11.00
CA HIS A 246 -3.12 -2.61 -10.81
C HIS A 246 -1.93 -2.64 -9.86
N GLY A 247 -0.83 -1.98 -10.22
CA GLY A 247 0.23 -1.73 -9.23
C GLY A 247 -0.18 -0.61 -8.28
N LEU A 248 -0.51 0.55 -8.85
CA LEU A 248 -1.08 1.70 -8.14
C LEU A 248 -2.47 2.03 -8.69
N LEU A 249 -3.47 2.13 -7.83
CA LEU A 249 -4.83 2.53 -8.17
C LEU A 249 -5.20 3.79 -7.37
N PHE A 250 -5.46 4.88 -8.07
CA PHE A 250 -5.93 6.14 -7.48
C PHE A 250 -7.36 6.41 -7.94
N ASN A 251 -8.31 6.36 -7.00
CA ASN A 251 -9.72 6.58 -7.27
C ASN A 251 -10.28 7.66 -6.33
N TYR A 252 -10.61 8.85 -6.83
CA TYR A 252 -10.93 10.00 -5.96
C TYR A 252 -9.81 10.33 -4.94
N ALA A 253 -8.56 10.12 -5.34
CA ALA A 253 -7.39 10.51 -4.56
C ALA A 253 -6.88 11.89 -5.02
N ASN A 254 -6.83 12.89 -4.13
CA ASN A 254 -6.62 14.27 -4.54
C ASN A 254 -5.49 14.98 -3.77
N GLY A 255 -4.83 15.95 -4.41
CA GLY A 255 -3.85 16.82 -3.73
C GLY A 255 -2.66 16.06 -3.13
N SER A 256 -2.28 14.92 -3.71
CA SER A 256 -1.30 13.99 -3.14
C SER A 256 0.01 14.02 -3.90
N THR A 257 1.09 13.62 -3.24
CA THR A 257 2.43 13.47 -3.81
C THR A 257 2.75 11.99 -3.96
N ILE A 258 3.07 11.58 -5.19
CA ILE A 258 3.38 10.21 -5.57
C ILE A 258 4.81 10.22 -6.12
N THR A 259 5.77 9.74 -5.33
CA THR A 259 7.20 9.92 -5.61
C THR A 259 7.98 8.62 -5.55
N ASN A 260 8.89 8.38 -6.50
CA ASN A 260 9.83 7.26 -6.44
C ASN A 260 9.18 5.88 -6.23
N ASN A 261 7.96 5.65 -6.70
CA ASN A 261 7.37 4.31 -6.63
C ASN A 261 7.82 3.50 -7.84
N TRP A 262 8.02 2.20 -7.66
CA TRP A 262 8.39 1.27 -8.72
C TRP A 262 7.29 0.24 -8.93
N VAL A 263 6.71 0.20 -10.12
CA VAL A 263 5.79 -0.86 -10.53
C VAL A 263 6.46 -1.72 -11.59
N ILE A 264 6.56 -3.01 -11.31
CA ILE A 264 7.28 -4.01 -12.09
C ILE A 264 6.29 -5.02 -12.64
N GLY A 265 6.17 -5.06 -13.96
CA GLY A 265 5.40 -6.05 -14.66
C GLY A 265 6.13 -7.39 -14.81
N GLN A 266 5.36 -8.47 -14.73
CA GLN A 266 5.80 -9.83 -14.97
C GLN A 266 4.84 -10.52 -15.93
N THR A 267 5.31 -11.52 -16.68
CA THR A 267 4.43 -12.39 -17.45
C THR A 267 3.46 -13.09 -16.51
N ALA A 268 2.15 -12.89 -16.74
CA ALA A 268 1.13 -13.47 -15.89
C ALA A 268 1.11 -15.00 -16.09
N ALA A 269 1.36 -15.76 -15.03
CA ALA A 269 1.16 -17.20 -15.05
C ALA A 269 -0.30 -17.52 -15.42
N THR A 270 -0.50 -18.44 -16.36
CA THR A 270 -1.81 -18.82 -16.92
C THR A 270 -2.82 -19.32 -15.88
N ASP A 271 -2.35 -19.75 -14.70
CA ASP A 271 -3.16 -20.39 -13.65
C ASP A 271 -3.89 -19.44 -12.69
N ARG A 272 -3.53 -18.15 -12.59
CA ARG A 272 -4.21 -17.21 -11.66
C ARG A 272 -5.63 -16.78 -12.12
N ARG A 273 -6.18 -17.45 -13.13
CA ARG A 273 -7.43 -17.08 -13.81
C ARG A 273 -8.69 -17.71 -13.22
N ALA A 274 -8.56 -18.78 -12.45
CA ALA A 274 -9.69 -19.67 -12.14
C ALA A 274 -10.44 -19.32 -10.84
N GLU A 275 -9.86 -18.58 -9.89
CA GLU A 275 -10.42 -18.51 -8.53
C GLU A 275 -11.24 -17.23 -8.22
N ASP A 276 -11.05 -16.10 -8.91
CA ASP A 276 -11.54 -14.79 -8.41
C ASP A 276 -12.44 -13.98 -9.34
N GLN A 277 -13.29 -14.64 -10.12
CA GLN A 277 -14.27 -13.91 -10.97
C GLN A 277 -15.38 -13.19 -10.16
N VAL A 278 -15.38 -13.30 -8.83
CA VAL A 278 -16.50 -12.92 -7.94
C VAL A 278 -16.28 -11.59 -7.19
N ASP A 279 -15.03 -11.12 -7.00
CA ASP A 279 -14.75 -9.97 -6.14
C ASP A 279 -14.70 -8.65 -6.91
N ARG A 280 -15.88 -8.15 -7.30
CA ARG A 280 -16.07 -6.85 -7.97
C ARG A 280 -16.33 -5.67 -7.03
N GLU A 281 -16.15 -5.85 -5.72
CA GLU A 281 -16.72 -4.94 -4.72
C GLU A 281 -16.24 -3.48 -4.82
N HIS A 282 -15.09 -3.22 -5.43
CA HIS A 282 -14.65 -1.85 -5.76
C HIS A 282 -13.96 -1.79 -7.13
N ALA A 283 -14.18 -2.80 -7.96
CA ALA A 283 -13.60 -2.87 -9.29
C ALA A 283 -14.25 -1.78 -10.16
N VAL A 284 -13.47 -0.77 -10.54
CA VAL A 284 -13.87 0.11 -11.64
C VAL A 284 -14.02 -0.78 -12.88
N PRO A 285 -15.14 -0.73 -13.63
CA PRO A 285 -15.32 -1.58 -14.80
C PRO A 285 -14.17 -1.36 -15.78
N VAL A 286 -13.33 -2.37 -15.95
CA VAL A 286 -12.30 -2.39 -16.99
C VAL A 286 -12.80 -3.35 -18.05
N GLY A 287 -12.89 -2.90 -19.31
CA GLY A 287 -13.10 -3.81 -20.44
C GLY A 287 -11.99 -4.88 -20.47
N ASP A 288 -12.34 -6.08 -20.94
CA ASP A 288 -11.51 -7.30 -21.00
C ASP A 288 -10.23 -7.14 -21.85
N GLU A 289 -9.30 -6.28 -21.44
CA GLU A 289 -7.95 -6.27 -21.98
C GLU A 289 -7.16 -7.40 -21.31
N VAL A 290 -7.25 -8.58 -21.91
CA VAL A 290 -6.44 -9.76 -21.53
C VAL A 290 -4.97 -9.47 -21.85
N SER A 291 -4.32 -8.79 -20.91
CA SER A 291 -2.88 -8.63 -20.88
C SER A 291 -2.28 -9.91 -20.30
N GLY A 292 -1.53 -10.69 -21.09
CA GLY A 292 -0.68 -11.79 -20.58
C GLY A 292 0.47 -11.33 -19.65
N VAL A 293 0.33 -10.15 -19.06
CA VAL A 293 1.31 -9.41 -18.26
C VAL A 293 0.56 -8.78 -17.09
N ALA A 294 1.12 -8.89 -15.89
CA ALA A 294 0.61 -8.37 -14.63
C ALA A 294 1.62 -7.37 -14.01
N PRO A 295 1.23 -6.15 -13.62
CA PRO A 295 -0.14 -5.68 -13.64
C PRO A 295 -0.62 -5.31 -15.04
N THR A 296 -1.93 -5.47 -15.23
CA THR A 296 -2.61 -4.97 -16.44
C THR A 296 -2.38 -3.46 -16.58
N LYS A 297 -2.33 -2.72 -15.47
CA LYS A 297 -2.01 -1.28 -15.44
C LYS A 297 -0.99 -1.00 -14.35
N CYS A 298 0.14 -0.42 -14.71
CA CYS A 298 1.14 0.03 -13.75
C CYS A 298 0.52 1.06 -12.79
N VAL A 299 -0.10 2.10 -13.35
CA VAL A 299 -0.92 3.05 -12.57
C VAL A 299 -2.26 3.35 -13.24
N PHE A 300 -3.32 3.39 -12.44
CA PHE A 300 -4.66 3.78 -12.85
C PHE A 300 -5.11 5.02 -12.09
N ILE A 301 -5.52 6.05 -12.83
CA ILE A 301 -5.91 7.35 -12.30
C ILE A 301 -7.35 7.61 -12.73
N TYR A 302 -8.27 7.55 -11.76
CA TYR A 302 -9.70 7.71 -11.96
C TYR A 302 -10.24 8.81 -11.05
N ASN A 303 -10.74 9.88 -11.65
CA ASN A 303 -11.23 11.08 -10.96
C ASN A 303 -10.32 11.54 -9.80
N ALA A 304 -9.01 11.49 -10.03
CA ALA A 304 -7.99 11.80 -9.05
C ALA A 304 -7.28 13.08 -9.53
N ASN A 305 -7.29 14.12 -8.71
CA ASN A 305 -7.02 15.49 -9.16
C ASN A 305 -5.91 16.16 -8.37
N ARG A 306 -5.19 17.07 -9.02
CA ARG A 306 -4.15 17.92 -8.40
C ARG A 306 -3.06 17.11 -7.69
N ASN A 307 -2.68 15.96 -8.24
CA ASN A 307 -1.62 15.13 -7.71
C ASN A 307 -0.30 15.38 -8.45
N HIS A 308 0.82 15.13 -7.78
CA HIS A 308 2.16 15.30 -8.32
C HIS A 308 2.84 13.93 -8.40
N PHE A 309 3.12 13.47 -9.61
CA PHE A 309 3.83 12.22 -9.89
C PHE A 309 5.23 12.54 -10.38
N THR A 310 6.25 12.20 -9.59
CA THR A 310 7.66 12.46 -9.94
C THR A 310 8.59 11.32 -9.53
N GLY A 311 9.61 11.02 -10.34
CA GLY A 311 10.58 9.96 -10.04
C GLY A 311 10.03 8.53 -10.03
N ASN A 312 8.77 8.31 -10.40
CA ASN A 312 8.19 6.98 -10.42
C ASN A 312 8.68 6.20 -11.65
N ARG A 313 8.75 4.87 -11.52
CA ARG A 313 9.14 3.95 -12.58
C ARG A 313 8.02 2.95 -12.83
N PHE A 314 7.51 2.94 -14.06
CA PHE A 314 6.44 2.08 -14.52
C PHE A 314 6.97 1.19 -15.64
N GLU A 315 7.26 -0.06 -15.29
CA GLU A 315 8.07 -0.94 -16.12
C GLU A 315 7.36 -2.25 -16.45
N GLY A 316 7.36 -2.64 -17.73
CA GLY A 316 6.94 -3.97 -18.17
C GLY A 316 5.45 -4.27 -17.99
N CYS A 317 4.59 -3.27 -17.82
CA CYS A 317 3.15 -3.47 -17.61
C CYS A 317 2.36 -3.60 -18.92
N GLY A 318 1.11 -4.06 -18.82
CA GLY A 318 0.15 -4.00 -19.94
C GLY A 318 -0.08 -2.56 -20.40
N ILE A 319 -0.40 -1.67 -19.47
CA ILE A 319 -0.49 -0.22 -19.69
C ILE A 319 0.38 0.48 -18.64
N GLY A 320 1.22 1.43 -19.04
CA GLY A 320 2.02 2.26 -18.13
C GLY A 320 1.14 3.14 -17.25
N VAL A 321 0.43 4.11 -17.85
CA VAL A 321 -0.61 4.92 -17.17
C VAL A 321 -1.94 4.79 -17.89
N HIS A 322 -3.00 4.47 -17.17
CA HIS A 322 -4.36 4.68 -17.65
C HIS A 322 -5.01 5.82 -16.87
N PHE A 323 -5.32 6.90 -17.59
CA PHE A 323 -5.81 8.16 -17.05
C PHE A 323 -7.19 8.47 -17.62
N THR A 324 -8.20 8.57 -16.75
CA THR A 324 -9.61 8.66 -17.17
C THR A 324 -10.48 9.44 -16.17
N ALA A 325 -11.78 9.52 -16.47
CA ALA A 325 -12.85 10.02 -15.61
C ALA A 325 -12.65 11.46 -15.10
N GLY A 326 -12.19 12.35 -15.98
CA GLY A 326 -12.08 13.78 -15.65
C GLY A 326 -10.98 14.12 -14.65
N SER A 327 -9.97 13.26 -14.49
CA SER A 327 -8.81 13.55 -13.66
C SER A 327 -8.09 14.82 -14.16
N GLU A 328 -7.96 15.83 -13.31
CA GLU A 328 -7.56 17.19 -13.67
C GLU A 328 -6.44 17.74 -12.78
N GLY A 329 -5.62 18.61 -13.36
CA GLY A 329 -4.56 19.34 -12.64
C GLY A 329 -3.43 18.46 -12.10
N ASN A 330 -3.31 17.22 -12.57
CA ASN A 330 -2.20 16.35 -12.19
C ASN A 330 -0.93 16.75 -12.94
N GLU A 331 0.19 16.76 -12.22
CA GLU A 331 1.53 16.99 -12.76
C GLU A 331 2.24 15.65 -12.84
N ILE A 332 2.55 15.18 -14.05
CA ILE A 332 3.23 13.90 -14.29
C ILE A 332 4.53 14.21 -15.02
N THR A 333 5.63 14.35 -14.27
CA THR A 333 6.93 14.77 -14.81
C THR A 333 8.07 14.02 -14.15
N GLY A 334 9.19 13.82 -14.85
CA GLY A 334 10.36 13.14 -14.30
C GLY A 334 10.14 11.66 -13.94
N ASN A 335 9.14 11.00 -14.53
CA ASN A 335 8.88 9.57 -14.36
C ASN A 335 9.53 8.76 -15.50
N ALA A 336 9.59 7.44 -15.35
CA ALA A 336 10.08 6.51 -16.38
C ALA A 336 8.99 5.52 -16.80
N PHE A 337 8.73 5.45 -18.10
CA PHE A 337 7.79 4.53 -18.74
C PHE A 337 8.55 3.57 -19.64
N ILE A 338 8.70 2.31 -19.19
CA ILE A 338 9.71 1.41 -19.74
C ILE A 338 9.10 0.08 -20.13
N GLY A 339 9.21 -0.30 -21.41
CA GLY A 339 8.80 -1.63 -21.88
C GLY A 339 7.32 -1.97 -21.64
N ASN A 340 6.48 -0.98 -21.41
CA ASN A 340 5.03 -1.21 -21.30
C ASN A 340 4.47 -1.50 -22.68
N ARG A 341 3.48 -2.40 -22.78
CA ARG A 341 2.83 -2.70 -24.07
C ARG A 341 2.13 -1.48 -24.65
N THR A 342 1.50 -0.68 -23.79
CA THR A 342 0.96 0.64 -24.11
C THR A 342 1.48 1.63 -23.06
N GLN A 343 2.19 2.68 -23.45
CA GLN A 343 2.73 3.63 -22.47
C GLN A 343 1.62 4.42 -21.77
N VAL A 344 0.68 4.98 -22.53
CA VAL A 344 -0.43 5.78 -21.99
C VAL A 344 -1.76 5.41 -22.63
N LYS A 345 -2.78 5.21 -21.80
CA LYS A 345 -4.19 5.17 -22.19
C LYS A 345 -4.91 6.35 -21.57
N TYR A 346 -5.05 7.43 -22.33
CA TYR A 346 -5.78 8.63 -21.90
C TYR A 346 -7.18 8.65 -22.50
N VAL A 347 -8.19 8.74 -21.63
CA VAL A 347 -9.59 8.85 -22.02
C VAL A 347 -10.10 10.23 -21.61
N GLY A 348 -10.02 11.17 -22.54
CA GLY A 348 -10.48 12.55 -22.37
C GLY A 348 -10.43 13.34 -23.67
N THR A 349 -10.87 14.60 -23.61
CA THR A 349 -10.95 15.51 -24.76
C THR A 349 -10.00 16.70 -24.66
N ARG A 350 -9.23 16.82 -23.57
CA ARG A 350 -8.31 17.94 -23.34
C ARG A 350 -6.90 17.62 -23.81
N HIS A 351 -6.13 18.68 -24.10
CA HIS A 351 -4.69 18.59 -24.30
C HIS A 351 -3.98 18.71 -22.95
N LEU A 352 -3.11 17.74 -22.66
CA LEU A 352 -2.28 17.71 -21.45
C LEU A 352 -0.82 17.74 -21.88
N ASP A 353 -0.06 18.72 -21.39
CA ASP A 353 1.40 18.68 -21.46
C ASP A 353 1.94 18.05 -20.18
N TRP A 354 2.64 16.92 -20.31
CA TRP A 354 3.30 16.20 -19.23
C TRP A 354 4.78 16.59 -19.11
N SER A 355 5.04 17.87 -19.35
CA SER A 355 6.27 18.54 -18.98
C SER A 355 5.97 19.75 -18.09
N ARG A 356 6.91 20.11 -17.23
CA ARG A 356 6.83 21.30 -16.39
C ARG A 356 8.22 21.83 -16.10
N ALA A 357 8.35 23.16 -16.11
CA ALA A 357 9.62 23.84 -15.86
C ALA A 357 10.79 23.29 -16.71
N GLY A 358 10.52 23.00 -17.99
CA GLY A 358 11.52 22.48 -18.93
C GLY A 358 11.81 20.98 -18.81
N ARG A 359 11.08 20.23 -17.98
CA ARG A 359 11.35 18.80 -17.73
C ARG A 359 10.11 17.93 -17.91
N GLY A 360 10.22 16.89 -18.71
CA GLY A 360 9.20 15.87 -18.97
C GLY A 360 9.55 14.51 -18.37
N ASN A 361 9.10 13.43 -19.00
CA ASN A 361 9.27 12.04 -18.59
C ASN A 361 10.17 11.27 -19.56
N TYR A 362 10.68 10.12 -19.11
CA TYR A 362 11.39 9.18 -19.96
C TYR A 362 10.44 8.13 -20.54
N TRP A 363 10.60 7.84 -21.84
CA TRP A 363 9.76 6.92 -22.61
C TRP A 363 10.65 5.96 -23.39
N SER A 364 10.62 4.66 -23.08
CA SER A 364 11.54 3.68 -23.69
C SER A 364 11.33 3.45 -25.19
N ASP A 365 10.16 3.81 -25.71
CA ASP A 365 9.75 3.70 -27.12
C ASP A 365 9.94 5.02 -27.89
N ASN A 366 10.42 6.07 -27.21
CA ASN A 366 10.79 7.31 -27.87
C ASN A 366 12.22 7.19 -28.43
N ALA A 367 12.36 7.32 -29.75
CA ALA A 367 13.66 7.50 -30.38
C ALA A 367 14.14 8.95 -30.13
N ALA A 368 14.67 9.19 -28.93
CA ALA A 368 15.11 10.50 -28.50
C ALA A 368 16.43 10.91 -29.18
N PHE A 369 16.43 12.06 -29.85
CA PHE A 369 17.63 12.76 -30.30
C PHE A 369 17.84 13.98 -29.40
N ASP A 370 19.06 14.17 -28.93
CA ASP A 370 19.49 15.29 -28.10
C ASP A 370 20.81 15.81 -28.67
N LEU A 371 20.69 16.78 -29.59
CA LEU A 371 21.81 17.33 -30.33
C LEU A 371 22.63 18.34 -29.51
N ASP A 372 21.99 19.05 -28.58
CA ASP A 372 22.64 20.06 -27.73
C ASP A 372 23.16 19.50 -26.39
N ARG A 373 22.84 18.24 -26.09
CA ARG A 373 23.30 17.45 -24.93
C ARG A 373 22.81 17.99 -23.60
N ASP A 374 21.61 18.55 -23.56
CA ASP A 374 20.99 19.04 -22.33
C ASP A 374 20.24 17.95 -21.52
N GLY A 375 20.15 16.74 -22.07
CA GLY A 375 19.48 15.59 -21.46
C GLY A 375 17.96 15.52 -21.74
N ILE A 376 17.46 16.40 -22.61
CA ILE A 376 16.07 16.46 -23.08
C ILE A 376 16.08 16.19 -24.58
N ALA A 377 15.09 15.44 -25.09
CA ALA A 377 15.00 15.23 -26.52
C ALA A 377 14.52 16.50 -27.24
N ASP A 378 15.12 16.79 -28.39
CA ASP A 378 14.82 17.94 -29.25
C ASP A 378 13.37 17.91 -29.79
N ALA A 379 12.74 16.73 -29.82
CA ALA A 379 11.39 16.53 -30.32
C ALA A 379 10.41 16.14 -29.21
N ALA A 380 9.23 16.77 -29.23
CA ALA A 380 8.13 16.42 -28.35
C ALA A 380 7.61 15.01 -28.61
N TYR A 381 7.36 14.25 -27.54
CA TYR A 381 6.81 12.90 -27.60
C TYR A 381 5.28 12.93 -27.43
N ARG A 382 4.58 12.02 -28.13
CA ARG A 382 3.11 11.89 -28.07
C ARG A 382 2.74 10.42 -27.86
N PRO A 383 2.45 10.00 -26.62
CA PRO A 383 2.15 8.60 -26.32
C PRO A 383 0.77 8.13 -26.80
N ASN A 384 -0.10 9.06 -27.21
CA ASN A 384 -1.39 8.74 -27.80
C ASN A 384 -1.77 9.72 -28.92
N ASP A 385 -2.11 9.17 -30.08
CA ASP A 385 -2.57 9.92 -31.25
C ASP A 385 -3.96 9.41 -31.75
N LEU A 386 -4.51 10.03 -32.80
CA LEU A 386 -5.76 9.55 -33.45
C LEU A 386 -5.67 8.10 -33.93
N VAL A 387 -4.48 7.64 -34.34
CA VAL A 387 -4.27 6.25 -34.76
C VAL A 387 -4.49 5.34 -33.57
N ASP A 388 -3.96 5.67 -32.40
CA ASP A 388 -4.17 4.90 -31.17
C ASP A 388 -5.65 4.83 -30.79
N ARG A 389 -6.40 5.92 -30.97
CA ARG A 389 -7.86 5.92 -30.75
C ARG A 389 -8.58 4.98 -31.72
N VAL A 390 -8.17 4.93 -32.99
CA VAL A 390 -8.70 3.96 -33.97
C VAL A 390 -8.32 2.53 -33.57
N LEU A 391 -7.09 2.29 -33.10
CA LEU A 391 -6.65 0.98 -32.62
C LEU A 391 -7.42 0.50 -31.38
N TRP A 392 -7.90 1.41 -30.54
CA TRP A 392 -8.76 1.07 -29.41
C TRP A 392 -10.17 0.64 -29.84
N VAL A 393 -10.73 1.27 -30.88
CA VAL A 393 -12.06 0.92 -31.42
C VAL A 393 -11.98 -0.33 -32.30
N ALA A 394 -10.90 -0.49 -33.06
CA ALA A 394 -10.68 -1.61 -33.97
C ALA A 394 -9.28 -2.24 -33.75
N PRO A 395 -9.13 -3.14 -32.76
CA PRO A 395 -7.84 -3.77 -32.45
C PRO A 395 -7.20 -4.52 -33.62
N SER A 396 -8.00 -5.03 -34.56
CA SER A 396 -7.52 -5.69 -35.79
C SER A 396 -6.74 -4.77 -36.72
N ALA A 397 -6.92 -3.44 -36.61
CA ALA A 397 -6.20 -2.46 -37.42
C ALA A 397 -4.71 -2.34 -37.05
N LYS A 398 -4.23 -3.01 -35.99
CA LYS A 398 -2.80 -3.07 -35.64
C LYS A 398 -1.90 -3.57 -36.77
N ILE A 399 -2.44 -4.40 -37.68
CA ILE A 399 -1.70 -4.88 -38.87
C ILE A 399 -1.29 -3.73 -39.82
N LEU A 400 -1.97 -2.59 -39.74
CA LEU A 400 -1.74 -1.43 -40.61
C LEU A 400 -0.78 -0.40 -40.01
N LEU A 401 -0.21 -0.64 -38.82
CA LEU A 401 0.64 0.31 -38.10
C LEU A 401 1.81 0.85 -38.93
N ASN A 402 2.40 -0.02 -39.76
CA ASN A 402 3.54 0.34 -40.63
C ASN A 402 3.11 0.74 -42.05
N SER A 403 1.79 0.83 -42.32
CA SER A 403 1.30 1.20 -43.64
C SER A 403 1.60 2.66 -43.97
N PRO A 404 1.83 3.00 -45.25
CA PRO A 404 2.02 4.39 -45.68
C PRO A 404 0.88 5.32 -45.25
N ALA A 405 -0.36 4.82 -45.19
CA ALA A 405 -1.52 5.60 -44.76
C ALA A 405 -1.41 6.06 -43.29
N VAL A 406 -0.95 5.17 -42.40
CA VAL A 406 -0.72 5.51 -40.98
C VAL A 406 0.44 6.49 -40.84
N GLN A 407 1.52 6.33 -41.63
CA GLN A 407 2.66 7.26 -41.63
C GLN A 407 2.27 8.67 -42.10
N VAL A 408 1.50 8.77 -43.20
CA VAL A 408 0.97 10.04 -43.72
C VAL A 408 0.03 10.69 -42.70
N LEU A 409 -0.81 9.90 -42.04
CA LEU A 409 -1.69 10.40 -40.98
C LEU A 409 -0.87 10.97 -39.81
N ARG A 410 0.12 10.23 -39.30
CA ARG A 410 1.01 10.71 -38.23
C ARG A 410 1.79 11.97 -38.62
N TRP A 411 2.30 12.01 -39.85
CA TRP A 411 2.96 13.21 -40.39
C TRP A 411 1.99 14.40 -40.43
N ALA A 412 0.78 14.23 -40.97
CA ALA A 412 -0.21 15.30 -41.03
C ALA A 412 -0.59 15.79 -39.62
N GLN A 413 -0.73 14.90 -38.65
CA GLN A 413 -0.99 15.25 -37.25
C GLN A 413 0.16 16.03 -36.61
N SER A 414 1.41 15.77 -37.01
CA SER A 414 2.57 16.55 -36.56
C SER A 414 2.56 17.99 -37.10
N GLN A 415 2.08 18.19 -38.32
CA GLN A 415 2.03 19.50 -39.00
C GLN A 415 0.81 20.34 -38.59
N PHE A 416 -0.30 19.69 -38.23
CA PHE A 416 -1.55 20.35 -37.85
C PHE A 416 -2.07 19.94 -36.46
N PRO A 417 -1.36 20.28 -35.37
CA PRO A 417 -1.73 19.84 -34.01
C PRO A 417 -3.10 20.35 -33.55
N ALA A 418 -3.55 21.51 -34.06
CA ALA A 418 -4.78 22.19 -33.65
C ALA A 418 -6.08 21.48 -34.07
N ILE A 419 -5.99 20.45 -34.94
CA ILE A 419 -7.15 19.72 -35.48
C ILE A 419 -7.37 18.38 -34.72
N LEU A 420 -6.49 18.04 -33.79
CA LEU A 420 -6.56 16.79 -33.01
C LEU A 420 -7.61 16.89 -31.89
N PRO A 421 -8.45 15.86 -31.67
CA PRO A 421 -9.13 15.73 -30.38
C PRO A 421 -8.06 15.54 -29.31
N GLY A 422 -8.26 16.13 -28.12
CA GLY A 422 -7.28 16.19 -27.05
C GLY A 422 -6.48 14.91 -26.77
N GLY A 423 -5.29 15.07 -26.20
CA GLY A 423 -4.35 13.99 -25.94
C GLY A 423 -3.21 14.42 -25.02
N VAL A 424 -2.31 13.49 -24.74
CA VAL A 424 -1.12 13.74 -23.94
C VAL A 424 0.04 14.08 -24.88
N VAL A 425 0.78 15.13 -24.54
CA VAL A 425 2.04 15.50 -25.17
C VAL A 425 3.06 15.62 -24.05
N ASP A 426 4.29 15.21 -24.31
CA ASP A 426 5.44 15.55 -23.48
C ASP A 426 6.35 16.43 -24.33
N SER A 427 6.39 17.73 -24.05
CA SER A 427 7.17 18.68 -24.85
C SER A 427 8.66 18.71 -24.47
N ARG A 428 9.07 18.04 -23.40
CA ARG A 428 10.45 18.01 -22.89
C ARG A 428 10.84 16.59 -22.43
N PRO A 429 10.71 15.56 -23.29
CA PRO A 429 10.95 14.19 -22.87
C PRO A 429 12.42 13.97 -22.52
N LEU A 430 12.69 13.16 -21.49
CA LEU A 430 14.04 12.85 -21.04
C LEU A 430 14.71 11.83 -21.97
N VAL A 431 16.01 11.97 -22.20
CA VAL A 431 16.79 10.99 -22.98
C VAL A 431 17.27 9.80 -22.15
N THR A 432 17.39 9.96 -20.83
CA THR A 432 17.75 8.90 -19.89
C THR A 432 16.69 8.74 -18.81
N PRO A 433 16.41 7.51 -18.35
CA PRO A 433 15.48 7.31 -17.25
C PRO A 433 16.03 7.93 -15.96
N PRO A 434 15.16 8.40 -15.05
CA PRO A 434 15.57 8.73 -13.69
C PRO A 434 16.20 7.50 -12.99
N PRO A 435 17.01 7.71 -11.94
CA PRO A 435 17.58 6.62 -11.15
C PRO A 435 16.51 5.65 -10.65
N LEU A 436 16.90 4.40 -10.44
CA LEU A 436 16.02 3.43 -9.79
C LEU A 436 15.62 3.96 -8.40
N PRO A 437 14.34 3.85 -8.02
CA PRO A 437 13.94 4.06 -6.65
C PRO A 437 14.79 3.25 -5.68
N GLU A 438 15.12 3.83 -4.52
CA GLU A 438 15.80 3.06 -3.47
C GLU A 438 14.91 1.90 -3.06
N ALA A 439 15.38 0.67 -3.33
CA ALA A 439 14.62 -0.52 -2.97
C ALA A 439 14.45 -0.58 -1.45
N ALA A 440 13.25 -0.94 -0.97
CA ALA A 440 13.00 -1.13 0.44
C ALA A 440 14.00 -2.15 1.03
N PRO A 441 14.51 -1.95 2.26
CA PRO A 441 15.45 -2.87 2.89
C PRO A 441 14.92 -4.32 2.87
N GLY A 442 15.73 -5.26 2.36
CA GLY A 442 15.35 -6.68 2.27
C GLY A 442 14.61 -7.10 1.00
N TRP A 443 14.44 -6.20 0.02
CA TRP A 443 14.02 -6.58 -1.34
C TRP A 443 15.21 -7.13 -2.13
N PRO A 444 15.15 -8.37 -2.66
CA PRO A 444 16.17 -8.84 -3.59
C PRO A 444 16.14 -7.99 -4.87
N ARG A 445 17.31 -7.52 -5.31
CA ARG A 445 17.46 -6.78 -6.57
C ARG A 445 17.56 -7.71 -7.77
#